data_AF-A0A5Z7T6P3-F1
#
_entry.id   AF-A0A5Z7T6P3-F1
#
_cell.length_a   1.000
_cell.length_b   1.000
_cell.length_c   1.000
_cell.angle_alpha   90.00
_cell.angle_beta   90.00
_cell.angle_gamma   90.00
#
_symmetry.space_group_name_H-M   'P 1'
#
loop_
_entity.id
_entity.type
_entity.pdbx_description
1 polymer ?
#
loop_
_entity_poly.entity_id
_entity_poly.type
_entity_poly.pdbx_seq_one_letter_code
_entity_poly.pdbx_strand_id
1 'polypeptide(L)'
;MLASASVAQAIPNMWSSGFAQGVTEYIITSPEKVVFNLNCTTSPDEQNVLQHSVYLTLPDGTLLNSHDDGTDITVVMDDSQYPLPSFLGWRNGDNAWVSFIDALNQAANFDVYVNDKKVGTFSPGLKNTQKELSDLSECRTTHYSD
;
A
#
# COMPACT_ATOMS: atom_id res chain seq x y z
N MET A 1 -20.34 -23.75 12.61
CA MET A 1 -20.50 -22.33 12.97
C MET A 1 -19.97 -21.52 11.80
N LEU A 2 -20.86 -20.87 11.04
CA LEU A 2 -20.46 -19.89 10.04
C LEU A 2 -20.07 -18.63 10.81
N ALA A 3 -18.78 -18.34 10.89
CA ALA A 3 -18.31 -17.06 11.37
C ALA A 3 -18.64 -16.04 10.28
N SER A 4 -19.80 -15.39 10.40
CA SER A 4 -20.09 -14.18 9.65
C SER A 4 -19.13 -13.11 10.17
N ALA A 5 -17.96 -12.97 9.52
CA ALA A 5 -17.12 -11.82 9.71
C ALA A 5 -17.95 -10.61 9.27
N SER A 6 -18.44 -9.84 10.23
CA SER A 6 -18.95 -8.51 9.98
C SER A 6 -17.84 -7.76 9.25
N VAL A 7 -17.99 -7.53 7.95
CA VAL A 7 -17.15 -6.56 7.25
C VAL A 7 -17.35 -5.26 7.99
N ALA A 8 -16.36 -4.88 8.81
CA ALA A 8 -16.36 -3.57 9.43
C ALA A 8 -16.53 -2.58 8.27
N GLN A 9 -17.65 -1.85 8.25
CA GLN A 9 -17.88 -0.86 7.22
C GLN A 9 -16.91 0.29 7.47
N ALA A 10 -15.70 0.16 6.95
CA ALA A 10 -14.71 1.22 6.99
C ALA A 10 -15.28 2.42 6.24
N ILE A 11 -15.21 3.59 6.87
CA ILE A 11 -15.61 4.85 6.25
C ILE A 11 -14.67 5.05 5.04
N PRO A 12 -15.20 5.26 3.82
CA PRO A 12 -14.35 5.48 2.65
C PRO A 12 -13.42 6.67 2.84
N ASN A 13 -12.24 6.61 2.24
CA ASN A 13 -11.23 7.65 2.25
C ASN A 13 -10.71 8.03 3.64
N MET A 14 -10.73 7.09 4.58
CA MET A 14 -10.12 7.23 5.90
C MET A 14 -9.00 6.20 6.03
N TRP A 15 -7.77 6.68 6.13
CA TRP A 15 -6.63 5.89 6.58
C TRP A 15 -6.86 5.40 8.01
N SER A 16 -6.41 4.19 8.25
CA SER A 16 -6.20 3.61 9.57
C SER A 16 -4.89 2.83 9.55
N SER A 17 -4.10 2.91 10.60
CA SER A 17 -2.93 2.06 10.77
C SER A 17 -3.05 1.04 11.89
N GLY A 18 -2.26 -0.01 11.80
CA GLY A 18 -2.11 -1.04 12.84
C GLY A 18 -0.78 -1.74 12.72
N PHE A 19 -0.36 -2.40 13.80
CA PHE A 19 0.84 -3.24 13.80
C PHE A 19 0.48 -4.65 14.24
N ALA A 20 0.85 -5.63 13.43
CA ALA A 20 0.65 -7.04 13.73
C ALA A 20 1.77 -7.88 13.13
N GLN A 21 2.30 -8.83 13.91
CA GLN A 21 3.25 -9.84 13.44
C GLN A 21 4.50 -9.27 12.72
N GLY A 22 5.03 -8.14 13.18
CA GLY A 22 6.23 -7.54 12.56
C GLY A 22 5.93 -6.75 11.29
N VAL A 23 4.68 -6.35 11.10
CA VAL A 23 4.24 -5.56 9.96
C VAL A 23 3.40 -4.39 10.46
N THR A 24 3.75 -3.18 10.02
CA THR A 24 2.84 -2.05 10.08
C THR A 24 2.00 -2.00 8.82
N GLU A 25 0.69 -1.91 8.98
CA GLU A 25 -0.28 -1.83 7.90
C GLU A 25 -0.92 -0.43 7.91
N TYR A 26 -1.00 0.19 6.74
CA TYR A 26 -1.79 1.41 6.52
C TYR A 26 -2.88 1.10 5.51
N ILE A 27 -4.12 1.20 5.96
CA ILE A 27 -5.30 0.71 5.23
C ILE A 27 -6.23 1.87 4.94
N ILE A 28 -6.73 1.94 3.70
CA ILE A 28 -7.77 2.86 3.27
C ILE A 28 -8.72 2.17 2.29
N THR A 29 -10.00 2.51 2.36
CA THR A 29 -11.03 1.97 1.46
C THR A 29 -11.57 3.06 0.56
N SER A 30 -11.67 2.81 -0.74
CA SER A 30 -12.28 3.72 -1.70
C SER A 30 -13.83 3.67 -1.66
N PRO A 31 -14.54 4.67 -2.20
CA PRO A 31 -16.00 4.59 -2.37
C PRO A 31 -16.45 3.39 -3.22
N GLU A 32 -15.61 2.91 -4.14
CA GLU A 32 -15.81 1.71 -4.95
C GLU A 32 -15.62 0.40 -4.18
N LYS A 33 -15.26 0.47 -2.88
CA LYS A 33 -14.95 -0.66 -1.98
C LYS A 33 -13.67 -1.42 -2.31
N VAL A 34 -12.76 -0.80 -3.07
CA VAL A 34 -11.37 -1.29 -3.15
C VAL A 34 -10.66 -0.94 -1.86
N VAL A 35 -10.06 -1.92 -1.20
CA VAL A 35 -9.18 -1.72 -0.04
C VAL A 35 -7.76 -1.64 -0.53
N PHE A 36 -7.04 -0.60 -0.15
CA PHE A 36 -5.61 -0.44 -0.34
C PHE A 36 -4.92 -0.64 1.02
N ASN A 37 -3.95 -1.55 1.09
CA ASN A 37 -3.17 -1.83 2.28
C ASN A 37 -1.68 -1.71 1.95
N LEU A 38 -1.04 -0.64 2.42
CA LEU A 38 0.40 -0.51 2.42
C LEU A 38 0.98 -1.30 3.59
N ASN A 39 1.83 -2.27 3.28
CA ASN A 39 2.36 -3.24 4.20
C ASN A 39 3.87 -3.05 4.36
N CYS A 40 4.30 -2.61 5.54
CA CYS A 40 5.69 -2.31 5.85
C CYS A 40 6.23 -3.31 6.87
N THR A 41 6.87 -4.37 6.36
CA THR A 41 7.52 -5.40 7.17
C THR A 41 8.80 -4.91 7.87
N THR A 42 9.00 -5.35 9.12
CA THR A 42 10.29 -5.30 9.83
C THR A 42 11.04 -6.63 9.78
N SER A 43 10.46 -7.63 9.12
CA SER A 43 11.01 -8.98 9.00
C SER A 43 11.71 -9.12 7.64
N PRO A 44 13.05 -9.20 7.60
CA PRO A 44 13.78 -9.36 6.36
C PRO A 44 13.62 -10.77 5.76
N ASP A 45 13.83 -10.86 4.46
CA ASP A 45 14.04 -12.13 3.76
C ASP A 45 15.48 -12.68 3.97
N GLU A 46 15.79 -13.80 3.32
CA GLU A 46 17.11 -14.46 3.39
C GLU A 46 18.27 -13.59 2.86
N GLN A 47 17.98 -12.51 2.14
CA GLN A 47 18.95 -11.57 1.59
C GLN A 47 19.04 -10.28 2.42
N ASN A 48 18.43 -10.24 3.61
CA ASN A 48 18.29 -9.06 4.45
C ASN A 48 17.44 -7.93 3.82
N VAL A 49 16.56 -8.26 2.88
CA VAL A 49 15.68 -7.27 2.24
C VAL A 49 14.34 -7.24 2.96
N LEU A 50 13.87 -6.04 3.26
CA LEU A 50 12.54 -5.80 3.80
C LEU A 50 11.56 -5.72 2.63
N GLN A 51 10.92 -6.84 2.31
CA GLN A 51 9.97 -6.99 1.21
C GLN A 51 8.62 -6.33 1.53
N HIS A 52 8.62 -5.01 1.69
CA HIS A 52 7.40 -4.22 1.78
C HIS A 52 6.53 -4.44 0.54
N SER A 53 5.22 -4.33 0.69
CA SER A 53 4.30 -4.56 -0.43
C SER A 53 3.03 -3.72 -0.30
N VAL A 54 2.25 -3.71 -1.38
CA VAL A 54 0.89 -3.22 -1.36
C VAL A 54 -0.05 -4.38 -1.64
N TYR A 55 -1.04 -4.57 -0.78
CA TYR A 55 -2.16 -5.44 -1.04
C TYR A 55 -3.38 -4.63 -1.49
N LEU A 56 -4.10 -5.16 -2.48
CA LEU A 56 -5.40 -4.66 -2.90
C LEU A 56 -6.46 -5.73 -2.68
N THR A 57 -7.56 -5.37 -2.01
CA THR A 57 -8.77 -6.20 -2.00
C THR A 57 -9.81 -5.55 -2.90
N LEU A 58 -10.15 -6.20 -4.01
CA LEU A 58 -11.19 -5.75 -4.93
C LEU A 58 -12.59 -5.98 -4.36
N PRO A 59 -13.64 -5.34 -4.92
CA PRO A 59 -14.99 -5.42 -4.35
C PRO A 59 -15.62 -6.82 -4.39
N ASP A 60 -15.10 -7.70 -5.25
CA ASP A 60 -15.48 -9.11 -5.34
C ASP A 60 -14.75 -10.01 -4.35
N GLY A 61 -13.83 -9.44 -3.55
CA GLY A 61 -13.01 -10.16 -2.58
C GLY A 61 -11.68 -10.68 -3.14
N THR A 62 -11.36 -10.42 -4.41
CA THR A 62 -10.06 -10.77 -4.99
C THR A 62 -8.95 -10.02 -4.26
N LEU A 63 -7.97 -10.76 -3.75
CA LEU A 63 -6.78 -10.21 -3.13
C LEU A 63 -5.64 -10.21 -4.15
N LEU A 64 -4.96 -9.09 -4.28
CA LEU A 64 -3.79 -8.90 -5.14
C LEU A 64 -2.63 -8.37 -4.30
N ASN A 65 -1.40 -8.74 -4.64
CA ASN A 65 -0.18 -8.19 -4.06
C ASN A 65 0.71 -7.56 -5.15
N SER A 66 1.47 -6.53 -4.80
CA SER A 66 2.44 -5.90 -5.72
C SER A 66 3.53 -6.85 -6.21
N HIS A 67 3.78 -7.96 -5.51
CA HIS A 67 4.76 -8.98 -5.86
C HIS A 67 4.16 -10.17 -6.64
N ASP A 68 2.85 -10.20 -6.88
CA ASP A 68 2.22 -11.29 -7.62
C ASP A 68 2.65 -11.27 -9.10
N ASP A 69 3.09 -12.42 -9.61
CA ASP A 69 3.43 -12.57 -11.04
C ASP A 69 2.24 -12.20 -11.94
N GLY A 70 2.47 -11.30 -12.89
CA GLY A 70 1.45 -10.84 -13.85
C GLY A 70 0.47 -9.81 -13.29
N THR A 71 0.76 -9.23 -12.12
CA THR A 71 -0.01 -8.14 -11.53
C THR A 71 0.82 -6.87 -11.47
N ASP A 72 0.55 -5.93 -12.37
CA ASP A 72 1.16 -4.61 -12.37
C ASP A 72 0.26 -3.63 -11.63
N ILE A 73 0.64 -3.27 -10.40
CA ILE A 73 -0.03 -2.22 -9.63
C ILE A 73 0.67 -0.89 -9.87
N THR A 74 -0.07 0.10 -10.36
CA THR A 74 0.42 1.48 -10.52
C THR A 74 -0.44 2.43 -9.71
N VAL A 75 0.20 3.26 -8.90
CA VAL A 75 -0.46 4.35 -8.18
C VAL A 75 -0.22 5.66 -8.92
N VAL A 76 -1.26 6.44 -9.17
CA VAL A 76 -1.17 7.74 -9.84
C VAL A 76 -1.51 8.83 -8.85
N MET A 77 -0.58 9.77 -8.65
CA MET A 77 -0.66 10.90 -7.71
C MET A 77 -0.15 12.15 -8.41
N ASP A 78 -0.92 13.24 -8.38
CA ASP A 78 -0.54 14.53 -8.98
C ASP A 78 0.01 14.39 -10.41
N ASP A 79 -0.76 13.69 -11.27
CA ASP A 79 -0.43 13.38 -12.68
C ASP A 79 0.88 12.60 -12.90
N SER A 80 1.48 12.07 -11.83
CA SER A 80 2.69 11.25 -11.86
C SER A 80 2.35 9.79 -11.57
N GLN A 81 2.98 8.88 -12.31
CA GLN A 81 2.79 7.44 -12.16
C GLN A 81 3.88 6.84 -11.27
N TYR A 82 3.47 5.97 -10.37
CA TYR A 82 4.34 5.23 -9.45
C TYR A 82 4.04 3.73 -9.60
N PRO A 83 4.69 3.05 -10.56
CA PRO A 83 4.62 1.60 -10.68
C PRO A 83 5.24 0.95 -9.45
N LEU A 84 4.53 0.02 -8.83
CA LEU A 84 5.06 -0.71 -7.68
C LEU A 84 5.95 -1.85 -8.18
N PRO A 85 7.18 -1.99 -7.65
CA PRO A 85 8.07 -3.07 -8.05
C PRO A 85 7.53 -4.42 -7.58
N SER A 86 7.78 -5.47 -8.38
CA SER A 86 7.39 -6.85 -8.03
C SER A 86 8.26 -7.52 -6.97
N PHE A 87 9.39 -6.90 -6.61
CA PHE A 87 10.22 -7.25 -5.48
C PHE A 87 11.21 -6.12 -5.18
N LEU A 88 11.70 -6.07 -3.95
CA LEU A 88 12.72 -5.13 -3.48
C LEU A 88 14.10 -5.80 -3.37
N GLY A 89 15.14 -5.02 -3.08
CA GLY A 89 16.51 -5.50 -2.90
C GLY A 89 17.45 -5.21 -4.06
N TRP A 90 17.01 -4.41 -5.02
CA TRP A 90 17.81 -3.98 -6.16
C TRP A 90 17.53 -2.52 -6.50
N ARG A 91 18.52 -1.86 -7.08
CA ARG A 91 18.57 -0.38 -7.16
C ARG A 91 17.32 0.28 -7.73
N ASN A 92 16.78 -0.19 -8.87
CA ASN A 92 15.65 0.53 -9.46
C ASN A 92 14.33 0.21 -8.76
N GLY A 93 14.16 -1.03 -8.26
CA GLY A 93 13.00 -1.40 -7.44
C GLY A 93 12.96 -0.58 -6.16
N ASP A 94 14.08 -0.52 -5.44
CA ASP A 94 14.21 0.27 -4.21
C ASP A 94 13.95 1.76 -4.45
N ASN A 95 14.50 2.33 -5.53
CA ASN A 95 14.26 3.74 -5.89
C ASN A 95 12.79 4.01 -6.26
N ALA A 96 12.14 3.10 -6.99
CA ALA A 96 10.73 3.23 -7.35
C ALA A 96 9.84 3.19 -6.11
N TRP A 97 10.12 2.25 -5.20
CA TRP A 97 9.43 2.13 -3.92
C TRP A 97 9.58 3.38 -3.05
N VAL A 98 10.80 3.87 -2.84
CA VAL A 98 11.04 5.08 -2.04
C VAL A 98 10.33 6.29 -2.66
N SER A 99 10.36 6.44 -3.98
CA SER A 99 9.66 7.54 -4.67
C SER A 99 8.14 7.46 -4.48
N PHE A 100 7.57 6.25 -4.53
CA PHE A 100 6.17 6.01 -4.22
C PHE A 100 5.81 6.39 -2.78
N ILE A 101 6.59 5.95 -1.79
CA ILE A 101 6.36 6.26 -0.37
C ILE A 101 6.43 7.77 -0.12
N ASP A 102 7.40 8.46 -0.73
CA ASP A 102 7.56 9.91 -0.61
C ASP A 102 6.37 10.69 -1.17
N ALA A 103 5.81 10.22 -2.28
CA ALA A 103 4.63 10.82 -2.89
C ALA A 103 3.35 10.52 -2.09
N LEU A 104 3.17 9.29 -1.61
CA LEU A 104 1.96 8.86 -0.91
C LEU A 104 1.69 9.68 0.36
N ASN A 105 2.72 9.98 1.15
CA ASN A 105 2.58 10.78 2.37
C ASN A 105 2.04 12.20 2.09
N GLN A 106 2.24 12.70 0.87
CA GLN A 106 1.87 14.06 0.49
C GLN A 106 0.59 14.13 -0.36
N ALA A 107 0.11 12.97 -0.85
CA ALA A 107 -0.98 12.90 -1.80
C ALA A 107 -2.32 13.35 -1.20
N ALA A 108 -2.95 14.34 -1.85
CA ALA A 108 -4.32 14.74 -1.54
C ALA A 108 -5.35 13.75 -2.13
N ASN A 109 -4.99 13.11 -3.23
CA ASN A 109 -5.77 12.10 -3.92
C ASN A 109 -4.81 11.14 -4.64
N PHE A 110 -5.27 9.91 -4.88
CA PHE A 110 -4.55 8.97 -5.71
C PHE A 110 -5.50 7.99 -6.39
N ASP A 111 -5.14 7.60 -7.60
CA ASP A 111 -5.80 6.54 -8.34
C ASP A 111 -4.96 5.27 -8.30
N VAL A 112 -5.61 4.12 -8.28
CA VAL A 112 -4.94 2.83 -8.35
C VAL A 112 -5.34 2.13 -9.65
N TYR A 113 -4.35 1.65 -10.37
CA TYR A 113 -4.48 0.88 -11.59
C TYR A 113 -3.91 -0.51 -11.38
N VAL A 114 -4.59 -1.51 -11.92
CA VAL A 114 -4.12 -2.90 -12.01
C VAL A 114 -4.12 -3.25 -13.48
N ASN A 115 -2.95 -3.62 -14.03
CA ASN A 115 -2.78 -3.96 -15.45
C ASN A 115 -3.43 -2.91 -16.38
N ASP A 116 -3.04 -1.64 -16.19
CA ASP A 116 -3.53 -0.45 -16.91
C ASP A 116 -5.02 -0.12 -16.75
N LYS A 117 -5.75 -0.86 -15.91
CA LYS A 117 -7.16 -0.59 -15.62
C LYS A 117 -7.31 0.08 -14.27
N LYS A 118 -7.92 1.28 -14.26
CA LYS A 118 -8.29 1.96 -13.00
C LYS A 118 -9.25 1.09 -12.20
N VAL A 119 -8.89 0.78 -10.95
CA VAL A 119 -9.71 -0.02 -10.03
C VAL A 119 -10.33 0.81 -8.90
N GLY A 120 -9.69 1.92 -8.49
CA GLY A 120 -10.20 2.75 -7.41
C GLY A 120 -9.67 4.18 -7.44
N THR A 121 -10.43 5.08 -6.82
CA THR A 121 -10.04 6.47 -6.55
C THR A 121 -10.06 6.69 -5.05
N PHE A 122 -8.99 7.29 -4.52
CA PHE A 122 -8.86 7.59 -3.11
C PHE A 122 -8.68 9.09 -2.92
N SER A 123 -9.37 9.66 -1.94
CA SER A 123 -9.33 11.09 -1.63
C SER A 123 -9.33 11.31 -0.12
N PRO A 124 -8.26 10.90 0.58
CA PRO A 124 -8.19 10.99 2.03
C PRO A 124 -8.18 12.44 2.51
N GLY A 125 -8.75 12.66 3.69
CA GLY A 125 -8.69 13.97 4.34
C GLY A 125 -7.28 14.26 4.85
N LEU A 126 -6.73 15.45 4.54
CA LEU A 126 -5.37 15.85 4.92
C LEU A 126 -5.00 15.58 6.39
N LYS A 127 -5.89 15.89 7.34
CA LYS A 127 -5.64 15.66 8.77
C LYS A 127 -5.50 14.17 9.12
N ASN A 128 -6.26 13.33 8.44
CA ASN A 128 -6.19 11.88 8.63
C ASN A 128 -4.94 11.31 7.94
N THR A 129 -4.61 11.75 6.72
CA THR A 129 -3.34 11.40 6.06
C THR A 129 -2.15 11.76 6.94
N GLN A 130 -2.10 12.99 7.48
CA GLN A 130 -1.02 13.41 8.38
C GLN A 130 -0.97 12.62 9.68
N LYS A 131 -2.13 12.26 10.25
CA LYS A 131 -2.17 11.48 11.49
C LYS A 131 -1.61 10.08 11.26
N GLU A 132 -2.07 9.39 10.22
CA GLU A 132 -1.78 7.98 10.00
C GLU A 132 -0.46 7.77 9.25
N LEU A 133 -0.09 8.65 8.32
CA LEU A 133 1.12 8.51 7.47
C LEU A 133 2.25 9.48 7.86
N SER A 134 2.19 10.13 9.03
CA SER A 134 3.21 11.12 9.46
C SER A 134 4.64 10.61 9.41
N ASP A 135 4.83 9.33 9.69
CA ASP A 135 6.12 8.65 9.64
C ASP A 135 5.98 7.34 8.86
N LEU A 136 6.57 7.32 7.66
CA LEU A 136 6.71 6.13 6.81
C LEU A 136 8.18 5.72 6.69
N SER A 137 9.05 6.14 7.62
CA SER A 137 10.49 5.85 7.56
C SER A 137 10.80 4.36 7.54
N GLU A 138 10.01 3.55 8.26
CA GLU A 138 10.12 2.09 8.23
C GLU A 138 9.83 1.53 6.83
N CYS A 139 8.85 2.08 6.12
CA CYS A 139 8.49 1.68 4.76
C CYS A 139 9.55 2.12 3.74
N ARG A 140 10.37 3.13 4.05
CA ARG A 140 11.42 3.60 3.13
C ARG A 140 12.66 2.71 3.16
N THR A 141 12.89 2.00 4.26
CA THR A 141 14.11 1.24 4.48
C THR A 141 13.95 -0.15 3.88
N THR A 142 14.53 -0.39 2.70
CA THR A 142 14.36 -1.67 2.00
C THR A 142 15.39 -2.74 2.39
N HIS A 143 16.41 -2.38 3.18
CA HIS A 143 17.46 -3.30 3.63
C HIS A 143 17.55 -3.26 5.15
N TYR A 144 17.52 -4.44 5.76
CA TYR A 144 17.71 -4.60 7.18
C TYR A 144 19.19 -4.43 7.54
N SER A 145 19.46 -3.62 8.55
CA SER A 145 20.78 -3.46 9.15
C SER A 145 20.64 -3.54 10.66
N ASP A 146 21.39 -4.45 11.29
CA ASP A 146 21.49 -4.62 12.76
C ASP A 146 21.94 -3.33 13.48
#